data_AF-L7QL67-F1
#
_entry.id   AF-L7QL67-F1
#
_cell.length_a   1.000
_cell.length_b   1.000
_cell.length_c   1.000
_cell.angle_alpha   90.00
_cell.angle_beta   90.00
_cell.angle_gamma   90.00
#
_symmetry.space_group_name_H-M   'P 1'
#
loop_
_entity.id
_entity.type
_entity.pdbx_description
1 polymer ?
#
loop_
_entity_poly.entity_id
_entity_poly.type
_entity_poly.pdbx_seq_one_letter_code
_entity_poly.pdbx_strand_id
1 'polypeptide(L)'
;CQSGNVHFDLHRMHGTAGVTARVARGRSLAMSYSIDAAVFGKRLQLLYDDWKTSPSWNGATALAIVTGQPTEEIRYYTSSSLHLWLLGYEFTDTILVLTKTELHALAGSKKTDLLGPLAPAAEAAGVKLVLHTKPRKEDGAAQMQSLLDALKGSGEVGTVTVG
;
A
#
# COMPACT_ATOMS: atom_id res chain seq x y z
N CYS A 1 74.78 6.27 -33.93
CA CYS A 1 74.41 6.83 -35.26
C CYS A 1 73.02 6.36 -35.63
N GLN A 2 72.20 7.24 -36.24
CA GLN A 2 70.73 7.19 -36.40
C GLN A 2 70.00 7.71 -35.14
N SER A 3 69.72 9.01 -34.91
CA SER A 3 69.19 10.15 -35.70
C SER A 3 67.81 9.91 -36.32
N GLY A 4 66.76 10.49 -35.73
CA GLY A 4 65.41 10.47 -36.28
C GLY A 4 64.32 11.11 -35.40
N ASN A 5 64.29 12.44 -35.42
CA ASN A 5 63.15 13.36 -35.24
C ASN A 5 62.20 13.33 -34.02
N VAL A 6 62.23 14.49 -33.37
CA VAL A 6 61.24 15.12 -32.49
C VAL A 6 59.90 15.38 -33.20
N HIS A 7 58.80 15.06 -32.51
CA HIS A 7 57.54 15.78 -32.66
C HIS A 7 56.96 16.05 -31.26
N PHE A 8 57.07 17.31 -30.85
CA PHE A 8 56.39 17.88 -29.69
C PHE A 8 54.99 18.28 -30.13
N ASP A 9 53.98 17.51 -29.74
CA ASP A 9 52.58 17.96 -29.85
C ASP A 9 52.18 18.62 -28.53
N LEU A 10 52.16 19.95 -28.56
CA LEU A 10 51.78 20.82 -27.46
C LEU A 10 50.34 21.30 -27.71
N HIS A 11 49.35 20.49 -27.34
CA HIS A 11 47.95 20.94 -27.19
C HIS A 11 47.41 20.64 -25.78
N ARG A 12 47.69 21.60 -24.89
CA ARG A 12 46.77 22.27 -23.98
C ARG A 12 45.47 21.52 -23.62
N MET A 13 45.57 20.76 -22.53
CA MET A 13 44.71 20.84 -21.33
C MET A 13 43.34 21.52 -21.51
N HIS A 14 42.28 20.72 -21.69
CA HIS A 14 40.95 20.97 -21.11
C HIS A 14 40.25 19.62 -20.87
N GLY A 15 40.72 18.89 -19.85
CA GLY A 15 39.99 17.76 -19.29
C GLY A 15 38.89 18.26 -18.36
N THR A 16 37.65 18.36 -18.84
CA THR A 16 36.48 18.53 -17.98
C THR A 16 36.02 17.16 -17.50
N ALA A 17 36.59 16.72 -16.37
CA ALA A 17 36.06 15.58 -15.62
C ALA A 17 34.64 15.93 -15.14
N GLY A 18 33.63 15.40 -15.84
CA GLY A 18 32.25 15.40 -15.35
C GLY A 18 32.17 14.54 -14.10
N VAL A 19 32.25 15.17 -12.92
CA VAL A 19 31.93 14.53 -11.64
C VAL A 19 30.43 14.29 -11.63
N THR A 20 30.01 13.12 -12.11
CA THR A 20 28.65 12.63 -11.86
C THR A 20 28.60 12.21 -10.40
N ALA A 21 28.08 13.09 -9.55
CA ALA A 21 27.73 12.74 -8.18
C ALA A 21 26.65 11.64 -8.23
N ARG A 22 27.05 10.38 -8.10
CA ARG A 22 26.13 9.30 -7.75
C ARG A 22 25.63 9.62 -6.35
N VAL A 23 24.41 10.15 -6.26
CA VAL A 23 23.62 10.13 -5.03
C VAL A 23 23.56 8.67 -4.60
N ALA A 24 24.32 8.33 -3.58
CA ALA A 24 24.22 7.05 -2.90
C ALA A 24 22.79 6.99 -2.37
N ARG A 25 21.93 6.20 -3.03
CA ARG A 25 20.62 5.84 -2.50
C ARG A 25 20.88 5.21 -1.14
N GLY A 26 20.54 5.96 -0.09
CA GLY A 26 20.58 5.48 1.28
C GLY A 26 19.96 4.10 1.33
N ARG A 27 20.70 3.15 1.91
CA ARG A 27 20.25 1.79 2.10
C ARG A 27 19.01 1.88 3.00
N SER A 28 17.82 1.75 2.42
CA SER A 28 16.58 1.58 3.17
C SER A 28 16.81 0.41 4.11
N LEU A 29 16.79 0.64 5.42
CA LEU A 29 16.65 -0.44 6.39
C LEU A 29 15.41 -1.22 5.95
N ALA A 30 15.61 -2.43 5.46
CA ALA A 30 14.52 -3.30 5.04
C ALA A 30 13.82 -3.73 6.33
N MET A 31 12.82 -2.97 6.73
CA MET A 31 11.88 -3.39 7.77
C MET A 31 11.13 -4.60 7.22
N SER A 32 11.47 -5.78 7.74
CA SER A 32 10.78 -7.02 7.46
C SER A 32 9.46 -7.01 8.25
N TYR A 33 8.43 -6.41 7.66
CA TYR A 33 7.08 -6.50 8.19
C TYR A 33 6.54 -7.90 7.88
N SER A 34 6.03 -8.60 8.89
CA SER A 34 5.35 -9.88 8.75
C SER A 34 3.98 -9.77 9.40
N ILE A 35 2.93 -10.10 8.65
CA ILE A 35 1.55 -10.11 9.14
C ILE A 35 1.20 -11.53 9.56
N ASP A 36 0.60 -11.70 10.73
CA ASP A 36 0.10 -13.00 11.18
C ASP A 36 -1.23 -13.31 10.48
N ALA A 37 -1.18 -14.20 9.49
CA ALA A 37 -2.34 -14.58 8.69
C ALA A 37 -3.45 -15.27 9.50
N ALA A 38 -3.10 -16.01 10.56
CA ALA A 38 -4.08 -16.69 11.39
C ALA A 38 -4.85 -15.70 12.26
N VAL A 39 -4.14 -14.73 12.86
CA VAL A 39 -4.76 -13.65 13.63
C VAL A 39 -5.62 -12.77 12.72
N PHE A 40 -5.12 -12.42 11.53
CA PHE A 40 -5.87 -11.67 10.54
C PHE A 40 -7.18 -12.38 10.16
N GLY A 41 -7.12 -13.65 9.74
CA GLY A 41 -8.30 -14.42 9.34
C GLY A 41 -9.33 -14.53 10.47
N LYS A 42 -8.87 -14.81 11.70
CA LYS A 42 -9.75 -14.87 12.88
C LYS A 42 -10.47 -13.54 13.13
N ARG A 43 -9.74 -12.42 13.08
CA ARG A 43 -10.31 -11.09 13.32
C ARG A 43 -11.24 -10.66 12.19
N LEU A 44 -10.90 -10.98 10.96
CA LEU A 44 -11.76 -10.73 9.81
C LEU A 44 -13.09 -11.49 9.95
N GLN A 45 -13.04 -12.77 10.33
CA GLN A 45 -14.24 -13.55 10.58
C GLN A 45 -15.10 -12.95 11.70
N LEU A 46 -14.49 -12.56 12.84
CA LEU A 46 -15.21 -11.90 13.94
C LEU A 46 -15.90 -10.61 13.47
N LEU A 47 -15.24 -9.81 12.64
CA LEU A 47 -15.81 -8.59 12.08
C LEU A 47 -17.02 -8.89 11.19
N TYR A 48 -16.92 -9.88 10.29
CA TYR A 48 -18.04 -10.24 9.41
C TYR A 48 -19.21 -10.88 10.17
N ASP A 49 -18.94 -11.67 11.20
CA ASP A 49 -19.98 -12.28 12.02
C ASP A 49 -20.75 -11.23 12.82
N ASP A 50 -20.05 -10.25 13.41
CA ASP A 50 -20.69 -9.10 14.05
C ASP A 50 -21.44 -8.24 13.03
N TRP A 51 -20.85 -7.94 11.88
CA TRP A 51 -21.49 -7.11 10.85
C TRP A 51 -22.80 -7.71 10.33
N LYS A 52 -22.88 -9.04 10.18
CA LYS A 52 -24.10 -9.72 9.75
C LYS A 52 -25.21 -9.74 10.79
N THR A 53 -24.88 -9.66 12.09
CA THR A 53 -25.82 -9.93 13.19
C THR A 53 -26.17 -8.69 14.01
N SER A 54 -25.27 -7.72 14.07
CA SER A 54 -25.39 -6.53 14.91
C SER A 54 -26.19 -5.44 14.20
N PRO A 55 -27.25 -4.88 14.82
CA PRO A 55 -28.00 -3.77 14.23
C PRO A 55 -27.19 -2.46 14.17
N SER A 56 -26.06 -2.38 14.91
CA SER A 56 -25.21 -1.19 15.02
C SER A 56 -24.61 -0.73 13.70
N TRP A 57 -24.56 -1.61 12.70
CA TRP A 57 -24.05 -1.30 11.37
C TRP A 57 -25.07 -0.60 10.46
N ASN A 58 -26.31 -0.41 10.94
CA ASN A 58 -27.37 0.38 10.27
C ASN A 58 -27.59 0.02 8.79
N GLY A 59 -27.54 -1.28 8.47
CA GLY A 59 -27.72 -1.77 7.11
C GLY A 59 -26.58 -1.43 6.14
N ALA A 60 -25.39 -1.05 6.64
CA ALA A 60 -24.21 -0.79 5.83
C ALA A 60 -23.92 -1.98 4.91
N THR A 61 -23.65 -1.66 3.65
CA THR A 61 -23.35 -2.64 2.61
C THR A 61 -21.86 -2.70 2.28
N ALA A 62 -21.11 -1.65 2.64
CA ALA A 62 -19.66 -1.62 2.58
C ALA A 62 -19.06 -0.88 3.79
N LEU A 63 -17.85 -1.25 4.18
CA LEU A 63 -17.05 -0.56 5.20
C LEU A 63 -15.74 -0.08 4.57
N ALA A 64 -15.45 1.22 4.65
CA ALA A 64 -14.20 1.79 4.16
C ALA A 64 -13.33 2.27 5.32
N ILE A 65 -12.11 1.75 5.39
CA ILE A 65 -11.07 2.12 6.35
C ILE A 65 -9.99 2.86 5.57
N VAL A 66 -9.86 4.17 5.80
CA VAL A 66 -8.93 5.03 5.08
C VAL A 66 -7.86 5.52 6.04
N THR A 67 -6.60 5.32 5.68
CA THR A 67 -5.45 5.83 6.42
C THR A 67 -4.64 6.77 5.54
N GLY A 68 -4.48 8.01 6.01
CA GLY A 68 -3.82 9.08 5.27
C GLY A 68 -2.29 9.06 5.38
N GLN A 69 -1.68 10.18 4.99
CA GLN A 69 -0.27 10.42 5.30
C GLN A 69 -0.10 10.60 6.82
N PRO A 70 1.02 10.14 7.40
CA PRO A 70 1.29 10.38 8.81
C PRO A 70 1.40 11.90 9.07
N THR A 71 0.67 12.38 10.06
CA THR A 71 0.73 13.76 10.55
C THR A 71 1.51 13.82 11.86
N GLU A 72 2.20 14.93 12.15
CA GLU A 72 2.92 15.11 13.42
C GLU A 72 1.97 15.28 14.64
N GLU A 73 0.69 15.55 14.39
CA GLU A 73 -0.34 15.51 15.42
C GLU A 73 -0.68 14.06 15.80
N ILE A 74 -0.53 13.73 17.09
CA ILE A 74 -1.00 12.46 17.65
C ILE A 74 -2.53 12.49 17.71
N ARG A 75 -3.17 12.08 16.61
CA ARG A 75 -4.62 11.87 16.58
C ARG A 75 -4.89 10.37 16.52
N TYR A 76 -5.56 9.86 17.54
CA TYR A 76 -6.03 8.47 17.55
C TYR A 76 -7.21 8.36 16.60
N TYR A 77 -6.92 7.97 15.36
CA TYR A 77 -7.96 7.66 14.40
C TYR A 77 -8.52 6.27 14.64
N THR A 78 -9.84 6.15 14.49
CA THR A 78 -10.48 4.84 14.60
C THR A 78 -10.03 3.95 13.43
N SER A 79 -9.75 4.56 12.27
CA SER A 79 -9.15 3.89 11.11
C SER A 79 -7.80 3.24 11.43
N SER A 80 -6.86 3.94 12.08
CA SER A 80 -5.57 3.40 12.51
C SER A 80 -5.74 2.24 13.49
N SER A 81 -6.68 2.37 14.44
CA SER A 81 -6.98 1.31 15.42
C SER A 81 -7.51 0.04 14.75
N LEU A 82 -8.42 0.17 13.78
CA LEU A 82 -8.91 -0.97 13.00
C LEU A 82 -7.82 -1.58 12.12
N HIS A 83 -6.92 -0.76 11.59
CA HIS A 83 -5.78 -1.24 10.81
C HIS A 83 -4.85 -2.12 11.66
N LEU A 84 -4.48 -1.63 12.84
CA LEU A 84 -3.67 -2.36 13.83
C LEU A 84 -4.39 -3.59 14.35
N TRP A 85 -5.69 -3.49 14.59
CA TRP A 85 -6.48 -4.64 15.01
C TRP A 85 -6.54 -5.69 13.91
N LEU A 86 -6.78 -5.37 12.64
CA LEU A 86 -6.83 -6.39 11.58
C LEU A 86 -5.45 -6.97 11.25
N LEU A 87 -4.45 -6.11 11.05
CA LEU A 87 -3.17 -6.49 10.42
C LEU A 87 -1.99 -6.53 11.39
N GLY A 88 -2.14 -6.02 12.61
CA GLY A 88 -1.04 -5.86 13.56
C GLY A 88 -0.06 -4.74 13.21
N TYR A 89 -0.29 -4.03 12.10
CA TYR A 89 0.51 -2.92 11.63
C TYR A 89 -0.38 -1.86 10.98
N GLU A 90 0.02 -0.60 11.11
CA GLU A 90 -0.65 0.51 10.46
C GLU A 90 0.04 0.84 9.14
N PHE A 91 -0.61 0.57 8.02
CA PHE A 91 -0.13 1.07 6.75
C PHE A 91 -0.66 2.48 6.51
N THR A 92 0.22 3.46 6.35
CA THR A 92 -0.16 4.82 5.90
C THR A 92 -0.67 4.80 4.45
N ASP A 93 -1.30 5.85 3.95
CA ASP A 93 -1.65 5.99 2.52
C ASP A 93 -2.29 4.73 1.92
N THR A 94 -3.24 4.15 2.67
CA THR A 94 -3.85 2.85 2.39
C THR A 94 -5.34 2.92 2.61
N ILE A 95 -6.09 2.30 1.70
CA ILE A 95 -7.54 2.21 1.75
C ILE A 95 -7.91 0.73 1.74
N LEU A 96 -8.63 0.30 2.77
CA LEU A 96 -9.26 -1.02 2.81
C LEU A 96 -10.76 -0.84 2.66
N VAL A 97 -11.38 -1.58 1.75
CA VAL A 97 -12.83 -1.59 1.59
C VAL A 97 -13.34 -3.01 1.68
N LEU A 98 -14.17 -3.25 2.69
CA LEU A 98 -14.84 -4.51 2.94
C LEU A 98 -16.23 -4.46 2.33
N THR A 99 -16.52 -5.42 1.47
CA THR A 99 -17.85 -5.73 0.96
C THR A 99 -18.32 -7.06 1.52
N LYS A 100 -19.54 -7.50 1.21
CA LYS A 100 -20.00 -8.83 1.64
C LYS A 100 -19.20 -9.99 1.04
N THR A 101 -18.52 -9.77 -0.09
CA THR A 101 -17.84 -10.84 -0.85
C THR A 101 -16.35 -10.59 -1.09
N GLU A 102 -15.89 -9.35 -1.00
CA GLU A 102 -14.53 -8.95 -1.33
C GLU A 102 -13.93 -8.03 -0.27
N LEU A 103 -12.62 -8.14 -0.09
CA LEU A 103 -11.80 -7.20 0.66
C LEU A 103 -10.88 -6.52 -0.36
N HIS A 104 -11.12 -5.26 -0.68
CA HIS A 104 -10.27 -4.48 -1.55
C HIS A 104 -9.21 -3.75 -0.74
N ALA A 105 -7.94 -3.84 -1.15
CA ALA A 105 -6.86 -3.07 -0.55
C ALA A 105 -6.15 -2.23 -1.62
N LEU A 106 -6.30 -0.90 -1.54
CA LEU A 106 -5.57 0.06 -2.34
C LEU A 106 -4.37 0.58 -1.54
N ALA A 107 -3.16 0.22 -2.00
CA ALA A 107 -1.93 0.62 -1.35
C ALA A 107 -0.75 0.64 -2.35
N GLY A 108 0.39 1.19 -1.94
CA GLY A 108 1.62 1.10 -2.75
C GLY A 108 2.13 -0.34 -2.90
N SER A 109 2.90 -0.61 -3.95
CA SER A 109 3.40 -1.96 -4.33
C SER A 109 3.96 -2.77 -3.15
N LYS A 110 4.87 -2.19 -2.36
CA LYS A 110 5.45 -2.90 -1.20
C LYS A 110 4.41 -3.39 -0.20
N LYS A 111 3.31 -2.66 -0.03
CA LYS A 111 2.24 -2.99 0.91
C LYS A 111 1.33 -4.05 0.31
N THR A 112 1.00 -3.94 -0.98
CA THR A 112 0.23 -5.00 -1.67
C THR A 112 1.00 -6.33 -1.69
N ASP A 113 2.33 -6.29 -1.81
CA ASP A 113 3.18 -7.49 -1.73
C ASP A 113 3.12 -8.16 -0.34
N LEU A 114 2.99 -7.37 0.74
CA LEU A 114 2.80 -7.87 2.11
C LEU A 114 1.39 -8.42 2.37
N LEU A 115 0.38 -7.86 1.70
CA LEU A 115 -1.02 -8.27 1.84
C LEU A 115 -1.34 -9.51 1.03
N GLY A 116 -0.68 -9.75 -0.11
CA GLY A 116 -0.92 -10.90 -0.99
C GLY A 116 -0.97 -12.25 -0.28
N PRO A 117 -0.01 -12.59 0.60
CA PRO A 117 -0.02 -13.83 1.37
C PRO A 117 -1.24 -14.04 2.28
N LEU A 118 -2.04 -13.01 2.54
CA LEU A 118 -3.26 -13.09 3.36
C LEU A 118 -4.48 -13.61 2.59
N ALA A 119 -4.40 -13.74 1.26
CA ALA A 119 -5.53 -14.17 0.43
C ALA A 119 -6.20 -15.48 0.92
N PRO A 120 -5.45 -16.56 1.29
CA PRO A 120 -6.08 -17.78 1.80
C PRO A 120 -6.83 -17.57 3.12
N ALA A 121 -6.33 -16.68 3.99
CA ALA A 121 -6.99 -16.36 5.26
C ALA A 121 -8.26 -15.52 5.05
N ALA A 122 -8.25 -14.62 4.06
CA ALA A 122 -9.45 -13.89 3.64
C ALA A 122 -10.50 -14.84 3.06
N GLU A 123 -10.09 -15.76 2.19
CA GLU A 123 -10.98 -16.77 1.59
C GLU A 123 -11.60 -17.68 2.67
N ALA A 124 -10.82 -18.08 3.67
CA ALA A 124 -11.33 -18.82 4.83
C ALA A 124 -12.36 -18.04 5.65
N ALA A 125 -12.28 -16.71 5.68
CA ALA A 125 -13.29 -15.83 6.26
C ALA A 125 -14.49 -15.56 5.33
N GLY A 126 -14.49 -16.15 4.13
CA GLY A 126 -15.59 -16.06 3.16
C GLY A 126 -15.52 -14.88 2.20
N VAL A 127 -14.38 -14.20 2.08
CA VAL A 127 -14.20 -13.06 1.18
C VAL A 127 -12.93 -13.15 0.34
N LYS A 128 -12.99 -12.60 -0.88
CA LYS A 128 -11.84 -12.57 -1.78
C LYS A 128 -10.99 -11.31 -1.56
N LEU A 129 -9.69 -11.46 -1.36
CA LEU A 129 -8.75 -10.34 -1.31
C LEU A 129 -8.45 -9.82 -2.73
N VAL A 130 -8.72 -8.54 -2.98
CA VAL A 130 -8.45 -7.85 -4.24
C VAL A 130 -7.47 -6.70 -3.99
N LEU A 131 -6.30 -6.76 -4.63
CA LEU A 131 -5.24 -5.78 -4.44
C LEU A 131 -5.23 -4.74 -5.57
N HIS A 132 -5.28 -3.47 -5.19
CA HIS A 132 -5.19 -2.31 -6.10
C HIS A 132 -3.87 -1.58 -5.86
N THR A 133 -2.84 -1.93 -6.61
CA THR A 133 -1.51 -1.33 -6.42
C THR A 133 -1.46 0.10 -6.97
N LYS A 134 -1.23 1.09 -6.09
CA LYS A 134 -0.98 2.49 -6.46
C LYS A 134 0.46 2.67 -6.95
N PRO A 135 0.68 3.11 -8.20
CA PRO A 135 2.01 3.43 -8.70
C PRO A 135 2.61 4.65 -8.00
N ARG A 136 3.93 4.66 -7.78
CA ARG A 136 4.61 5.73 -7.01
C ARG A 136 4.49 7.13 -7.62
N LYS A 137 4.21 7.24 -8.92
CA LYS A 137 4.16 8.51 -9.67
C LYS A 137 2.75 8.96 -10.02
N GLU A 138 1.74 8.26 -9.53
CA GLU A 138 0.33 8.52 -9.82
C GLU A 138 -0.40 8.84 -8.51
N ASP A 139 -1.49 9.59 -8.62
CA ASP A 139 -2.35 9.96 -7.49
C ASP A 139 -3.25 8.81 -7.02
N GLY A 140 -3.37 7.75 -7.83
CA GLY A 140 -4.21 6.59 -7.55
C GLY A 140 -5.65 6.74 -8.02
N ALA A 141 -5.98 7.77 -8.81
CA ALA A 141 -7.34 8.03 -9.29
C ALA A 141 -7.91 6.85 -10.10
N ALA A 142 -7.09 6.20 -10.93
CA ALA A 142 -7.50 5.03 -11.70
C ALA A 142 -7.85 3.82 -10.80
N GLN A 143 -7.06 3.57 -9.76
CA GLN A 143 -7.30 2.50 -8.79
C GLN A 143 -8.55 2.80 -7.94
N MET A 144 -8.73 4.07 -7.54
CA MET A 144 -9.94 4.51 -6.86
C MET A 144 -11.17 4.31 -7.74
N GLN A 145 -11.09 4.69 -9.03
CA GLN A 145 -12.18 4.51 -9.97
C GLN A 145 -12.52 3.02 -10.15
N SER A 146 -11.51 2.16 -10.31
CA SER A 146 -11.70 0.71 -10.38
C SER A 146 -12.35 0.14 -9.11
N LEU A 147 -11.99 0.65 -7.94
CA LEU A 147 -12.60 0.25 -6.67
C LEU A 147 -14.07 0.68 -6.62
N LEU A 148 -14.37 1.93 -6.97
CA LEU A 148 -15.74 2.44 -6.99
C LEU A 148 -16.63 1.68 -7.98
N ASP A 149 -16.08 1.28 -9.14
CA ASP A 149 -16.83 0.52 -10.13
C ASP A 149 -17.07 -0.93 -9.68
N ALA A 150 -16.15 -1.53 -8.93
CA ALA A 150 -16.38 -2.81 -8.27
C ALA A 150 -17.53 -2.72 -7.25
N LEU A 151 -17.56 -1.67 -6.42
CA LEU A 151 -18.64 -1.45 -5.44
C LEU A 151 -20.01 -1.22 -6.08
N LYS A 152 -20.05 -0.47 -7.19
CA LYS A 152 -21.30 -0.28 -7.95
C LYS A 152 -21.78 -1.61 -8.55
N GLY A 153 -20.85 -2.43 -9.05
CA GLY A 153 -21.14 -3.75 -9.58
C GLY A 153 -21.70 -4.74 -8.55
N SER A 154 -21.28 -4.62 -7.29
CA SER A 154 -21.82 -5.44 -6.19
C SER A 154 -23.17 -4.97 -5.65
N GLY A 155 -23.65 -3.79 -6.08
CA GLY A 155 -24.89 -3.18 -5.58
C GLY A 155 -24.76 -2.59 -4.18
N GLU A 156 -23.54 -2.42 -3.69
CA GLU A 156 -23.25 -1.96 -2.34
C GLU A 156 -22.83 -0.49 -2.37
N VAL A 157 -23.80 0.40 -2.15
CA VAL A 157 -23.54 1.83 -1.98
C VAL A 157 -24.14 2.28 -0.64
N GLY A 158 -23.43 1.95 0.42
CA GLY A 158 -23.68 2.44 1.77
C GLY A 158 -22.33 2.68 2.43
N THR A 159 -21.93 3.94 2.56
CA THR A 159 -20.61 4.29 3.08
C THR A 159 -20.69 4.51 4.58
N VAL A 160 -20.22 3.56 5.38
CA VAL A 160 -19.79 3.86 6.75
C VAL A 160 -18.30 4.17 6.68
N THR A 161 -17.97 5.45 6.68
CA THR A 161 -16.58 5.90 6.83
C THR A 161 -16.27 5.95 8.30
N VAL A 162 -15.38 5.09 8.76
CA VAL A 162 -14.81 5.18 10.10
C VAL A 162 -13.57 6.08 10.00
N GLY A 163 -13.75 7.36 10.33
CA GLY A 163 -12.69 8.38 10.38
C GLY A 163 -11.67 8.13 11.47
#